data_AF-A0A235FI94-F1
#
_entry.id   AF-A0A235FI94-F1
#
_cell.length_a   1.000
_cell.length_b   1.000
_cell.length_c   1.000
_cell.angle_alpha   90.00
_cell.angle_beta   90.00
_cell.angle_gamma   90.00
#
_symmetry.space_group_name_H-M   'P 1'
#
loop_
_entity.id
_entity.type
_entity.pdbx_description
1 polymer ?
#
loop_
_entity_poly.entity_id
_entity_poly.type
_entity_poly.pdbx_seq_one_letter_code
_entity_poly.pdbx_strand_id
1 'polypeptide(L)' 'MERYKITFADGSSTEGNFDSDNQAIVAATSANGGTSQGLSVQRYDHRGELLTTKLPLGGHRGTRCSRAPNRGGGIPNHR' A
#
# COMPACT_ATOMS: atom_id res chain seq x y z
N MET A 1 -19.82 0.17 -8.38
CA MET A 1 -19.15 1.41 -7.94
C MET A 1 -19.69 1.87 -6.60
N GLU A 2 -18.86 1.80 -5.57
CA GLU A 2 -19.10 2.32 -4.23
C GLU A 2 -18.22 3.55 -3.99
N ARG A 3 -18.65 4.44 -3.09
CA ARG A 3 -17.92 5.67 -2.79
C ARG A 3 -16.97 5.42 -1.61
N TYR A 4 -15.74 5.89 -1.75
CA TYR A 4 -14.68 5.73 -0.77
C TYR A 4 -14.12 7.09 -0.39
N LYS A 5 -13.74 7.22 0.88
CA LYS A 5 -12.96 8.33 1.41
C LYS A 5 -11.57 7.81 1.77
N ILE A 6 -10.56 8.44 1.18
CA ILE A 6 -9.16 8.16 1.43
C ILE A 6 -8.60 9.31 2.23
N THR A 7 -8.06 9.03 3.41
CA THR A 7 -7.36 10.01 4.24
C THR A 7 -5.87 9.71 4.23
N PHE A 8 -5.07 10.72 3.89
CA PHE A 8 -3.62 10.64 3.81
C PHE A 8 -2.98 11.04 5.14
N ALA A 9 -1.68 10.77 5.27
CA ALA A 9 -0.92 11.03 6.49
C ALA A 9 -0.78 12.53 6.83
N ASP A 10 -0.96 13.41 5.85
CA ASP A 10 -0.98 14.87 6.00
C ASP A 10 -2.33 15.40 6.54
N GLY A 11 -3.32 14.52 6.71
CA GLY A 11 -4.68 14.88 7.10
C GLY A 11 -5.58 15.29 5.94
N SER A 12 -5.05 15.38 4.72
CA SER A 12 -5.85 15.59 3.52
C SER A 12 -6.71 14.37 3.27
N SER A 13 -7.92 14.59 2.73
CA SER A 13 -8.77 13.49 2.29
C SER A 13 -9.26 13.73 0.88
N THR A 14 -9.34 12.64 0.12
CA THR A 14 -9.90 12.62 -1.22
C THR A 14 -11.03 11.59 -1.27
N GLU A 15 -12.00 11.81 -2.13
CA GLU A 15 -13.13 10.91 -2.33
C GLU A 15 -13.10 10.36 -3.75
N GLY A 16 -13.34 9.06 -3.88
CA GLY A 16 -13.31 8.37 -5.17
C GLY A 16 -14.33 7.25 -5.25
N ASN A 17 -14.77 6.93 -6.47
CA ASN A 17 -15.69 5.83 -6.73
C ASN A 17 -14.89 4.65 -7.26
N PHE A 18 -14.98 3.50 -6.58
CA PHE A 18 -14.27 2.29 -6.94
C PHE A 18 -15.22 1.11 -7.00
N ASP A 19 -14.88 0.09 -7.78
CA ASP A 19 -15.70 -1.12 -7.89
C ASP A 19 -15.45 -2.12 -6.74
N SER A 20 -14.36 -1.97 -5.99
CA SER A 20 -14.02 -2.84 -4.87
C SER A 20 -13.00 -2.17 -3.94
N ASP A 21 -12.98 -2.61 -2.67
CA ASP A 21 -12.03 -2.15 -1.65
C ASP A 21 -10.58 -2.28 -2.13
N ASN A 22 -10.24 -3.38 -2.81
CA ASN A 22 -8.87 -3.62 -3.27
C ASN A 22 -8.41 -2.58 -4.31
N GLN A 23 -9.31 -2.17 -5.22
CA GLN A 23 -9.02 -1.09 -6.18
C GLN A 23 -8.84 0.25 -5.47
N ALA A 24 -9.72 0.57 -4.52
CA ALA A 24 -9.63 1.80 -3.73
C ALA A 24 -8.29 1.88 -2.98
N ILE A 25 -7.85 0.77 -2.38
CA ILE A 25 -6.60 0.67 -1.63
C ILE A 25 -5.38 0.83 -2.54
N VAL A 26 -5.36 0.19 -3.71
CA VAL A 26 -4.25 0.31 -4.67
C VAL A 26 -4.13 1.75 -5.17
N ALA A 27 -5.27 2.39 -5.51
CA ALA A 27 -5.29 3.77 -5.94
C ALA A 27 -4.82 4.72 -4.82
N ALA A 28 -5.32 4.51 -3.60
CA ALA A 28 -4.93 5.29 -2.43
C ALA A 28 -3.44 5.17 -2.11
N THR A 29 -2.90 3.96 -2.14
CA THR A 29 -1.47 3.69 -1.91
C THR A 29 -0.62 4.35 -3.00
N SER A 30 -1.04 4.25 -4.26
CA SER A 30 -0.34 4.88 -5.39
C SER A 30 -0.33 6.41 -5.26
N ALA A 31 -1.46 7.01 -4.85
CA ALA A 31 -1.57 8.45 -4.60
C ALA A 31 -0.73 8.91 -3.40
N ASN A 32 -0.54 8.06 -2.39
CA ASN A 32 0.33 8.32 -1.23
C ASN A 32 1.82 8.06 -1.52
N GLY A 33 2.25 8.06 -2.79
CA GLY A 33 3.65 7.80 -3.17
C GLY A 33 4.08 6.34 -2.99
N GLY A 34 3.14 5.40 -2.98
CA GLY A 34 3.40 3.97 -2.87
C GLY A 34 3.52 3.45 -1.43
N THR A 35 3.27 4.28 -0.41
CA THR A 35 3.27 3.84 0.99
C THR A 35 1.87 3.67 1.56
N SER A 36 1.68 2.60 2.36
CA SER A 36 0.48 2.38 3.15
C SER A 36 0.56 3.02 4.55
N GLN A 37 1.67 3.68 4.87
CA GLN A 37 1.89 4.30 6.19
C GLN A 37 1.04 5.57 6.34
N GLY A 38 0.25 5.64 7.40
CA GLY A 38 -0.64 6.79 7.69
C GLY A 38 -1.81 6.95 6.71
N LEU A 39 -2.01 5.99 5.81
CA LEU A 39 -3.13 5.94 4.86
C LEU A 39 -4.34 5.28 5.52
N SER A 40 -5.52 5.87 5.39
CA SER A 40 -6.80 5.27 5.77
C SER A 40 -7.73 5.24 4.57
N VAL A 41 -8.31 4.08 4.28
CA VAL A 41 -9.32 3.92 3.22
C VAL A 41 -10.62 3.48 3.88
N GLN A 42 -11.66 4.28 3.69
CA GLN A 42 -12.98 4.08 4.29
C GLN A 42 -14.03 4.02 3.18
N ARG A 43 -14.99 3.12 3.31
CA ARG A 43 -16.10 2.96 2.37
C ARG A 43 -17.36 3.57 2.95
N TYR A 44 -18.12 4.28 2.12
CA TYR A 44 -19.46 4.72 2.51
C TYR A 44 -20.44 3.54 2.45
N ASP A 45 -21.13 3.32 3.57
CA ASP A 45 -22.23 2.36 3.64
C ASP A 45 -23.53 2.94 3.07
N HIS A 46 -24.54 2.10 2.85
CA HIS A 46 -25.90 2.48 2.44
C HIS A 46 -26.57 3.53 3.33
N ARG A 47 -26.07 3.70 4.57
CA ARG A 47 -26.53 4.70 5.55
C ARG A 47 -25.72 6.00 5.51
N GLY A 48 -24.68 6.08 4.67
CA GLY A 48 -23.74 7.21 4.62
C GLY A 48 -22.62 7.13 5.68
N GLU A 49 -22.54 6.02 6.42
CA GLU A 49 -21.53 5.79 7.45
C GLU A 49 -20.20 5.36 6.83
N LEU A 50 -19.08 5.83 7.39
CA LEU A 50 -17.75 5.45 6.93
C LEU A 50 -17.27 4.19 7.63
N LEU A 51 -17.20 3.10 6.88
CA LEU A 51 -16.64 1.83 7.32
C LEU A 51 -15.17 1.76 6.95
N THR A 52 -14.29 1.66 7.94
CA THR A 52 -12.86 1.42 7.69
C THR A 52 -12.70 0.12 6.93
N THR A 53 -12.19 0.21 5.70
CA THR A 53 -11.83 -0.97 4.93
C THR A 53 -10.64 -1.62 5.60
N LYS A 54 -10.61 -2.95 5.65
CA LYS A 54 -9.42 -3.66 6.14
C LYS A 54 -8.32 -3.47 5.10
N LEU A 55 -7.52 -2.42 5.27
CA LEU A 55 -6.25 -2.30 4.59
C LEU A 55 -5.52 -3.63 4.79
N PRO A 56 -4.99 -4.27 3.74
CA PRO A 56 -4.05 -5.34 3.94
C PRO A 56 -2.94 -4.76 4.81
N LEU A 57 -2.82 -5.27 6.04
CA LEU A 57 -1.75 -4.95 6.97
C LEU A 57 -0.45 -4.94 6.15
N GLY A 58 0.16 -3.76 6.04
CA GLY A 58 1.32 -3.49 5.19
C GLY A 58 2.27 -4.70 5.15
N GLY A 59 2.11 -5.49 4.11
CA GLY A 59 2.73 -6.80 3.94
C GLY A 59 3.59 -6.83 2.70
N HIS A 60 3.85 -5.67 2.08
CA HIS A 60 5.02 -5.49 1.26
C HIS A 60 6.24 -5.48 2.20
N ARG A 61 6.63 -6.68 2.65
CA ARG A 61 8.06 -7.02 2.68
C ARG A 61 8.52 -6.57 1.32
N GLY A 62 9.25 -5.45 1.28
CA GLY A 62 9.79 -4.94 0.05
C GLY A 62 10.30 -6.14 -0.72
N THR A 63 9.95 -6.21 -2.00
CA THR A 63 10.88 -6.78 -2.95
C THR A 63 12.20 -6.12 -2.60
N ARG A 64 13.00 -6.83 -1.77
CA ARG A 64 14.43 -6.64 -1.74
C ARG A 64 14.72 -6.72 -3.21
N CYS A 65 15.08 -5.58 -3.80
CA CYS A 65 15.85 -5.62 -5.01
C CYS A 65 16.89 -6.68 -4.71
N SER A 66 16.79 -7.82 -5.39
CA SER A 66 17.82 -8.83 -5.39
C SER A 66 19.02 -8.16 -6.03
N ARG A 67 19.70 -7.29 -5.28
CA ARG A 67 21.09 -6.97 -5.53
C ARG A 67 21.76 -8.30 -5.26
N ALA A 68 21.98 -9.03 -6.35
CA ALA A 68 22.54 -10.35 -6.36
C ALA A 68 23.66 -10.46 -5.32
N PRO A 69 23.71 -11.50 -4.48
CA PRO A 69 24.94 -11.83 -3.81
C PRO A 69 25.82 -12.55 -4.84
N ASN A 70 26.47 -11.79 -5.73
CA ASN A 70 27.51 -12.39 -6.58
C ASN A 70 28.89 -11.96 -6.10
N ARG A 71 29.44 -12.85 -5.27
CA ARG A 71 30.86 -13.16 -5.06
C ARG A 71 31.79 -12.02 -4.68
N GLY A 72 32.15 -12.01 -3.40
CA GLY A 72 33.36 -11.37 -2.91
C GLY A 72 33.85 -11.99 -1.60
N GLY A 73 33.78 -13.33 -1.47
CA GLY A 73 34.17 -14.05 -0.27
C GLY A 73 35.05 -15.26 -0.60
N GLY A 74 36.36 -15.02 -0.62
CA GLY A 74 37.51 -15.90 -0.41
C GLY A 74 37.49 -17.38 -0.81
N ILE A 75 38.39 -17.75 -1.74
CA ILE A 75 39.31 -18.88 -1.58
C ILE A 75 40.63 -18.57 -2.32
N PRO A 76 41.79 -18.35 -1.67
CA PRO A 76 43.07 -18.64 -2.28
C PRO A 76 43.58 -19.97 -1.73
N ASN A 77 43.57 -21.00 -2.57
CA ASN A 77 44.48 -22.14 -2.39
C ASN A 77 44.64 -22.87 -3.72
N HIS A 78 45.67 -22.47 -4.48
CA HIS A 78 46.32 -23.36 -5.42
C HIS A 78 47.73 -22.85 -5.79
N ARG A 79 48.73 -23.19 -4.99
CA ARG A 79 50.00 -23.82 -5.40
C ARG A 79 50.93 -23.97 -4.21
#